data_AF-A0A2V4D5T3-F1
#
_entry.id   AF-A0A2V4D5T3-F1
#
_cell.length_a   1.000
_cell.length_b   1.000
_cell.length_c   1.000
_cell.angle_alpha   90.00
_cell.angle_beta   90.00
_cell.angle_gamma   90.00
#
_symmetry.space_group_name_H-M   'P 1'
#
loop_
_entity.id
_entity.type
_entity.pdbx_description
1 polymer ?
#
loop_
_entity_poly.entity_id
_entity_poly.type
_entity_poly.pdbx_seq_one_letter_code
_entity_poly.pdbx_strand_id
1 'polypeptide(L)'
;IADSGSYGKWTVANNSFDMTNGWTGIDYTYSVGHMSAPYNWWGTNNVASIDALIEDMLDNNGGGWVNYSPFYTSAAMNQIDWNGTSPANIPLGRELSGTLFFSKTMTLNNSPYYLVGPWTIAPGVRITIDSGVQIFANTTNSTIIVHGEIHSLGTTTNPVFIGVNPSIGWTTTSGYWNGIRGATPNQGSESLLMRNTTISGPTCYWYTPGQSSTGGSYILDLRYFFRNNADIIIDNTTIKNGKNVIATTYSSNFNDYTITNLTFDNISHINFESGSNWGWNPRTSHWRDQVTVIRSGVYLDNAIYFSTASNYGHNYTSVFNGWKYIQSDVVIRGSSIWQATTTTHPAWIGGTFIDSSLKLRGESGWTGPLILRNSTFNSTGSPSSTTWQYSQYASQRGSAYIIADSGSYGKWTVANNSFDMTNGWTGIDYTYLVGK
;
A
#
# COMPACT_ATOMS: atom_id res chain seq x y z
N ILE A 1 22.27 -23.78 -24.49
CA ILE A 1 20.99 -23.13 -24.88
C ILE A 1 19.87 -23.77 -24.08
N ALA A 2 19.18 -23.00 -23.22
CA ALA A 2 18.00 -23.46 -22.51
C ALA A 2 16.75 -22.80 -23.10
N ASP A 3 15.77 -23.60 -23.52
CA ASP A 3 14.52 -23.13 -24.13
C ASP A 3 13.38 -22.97 -23.09
N SER A 4 12.23 -22.52 -23.56
CA SER A 4 11.04 -22.26 -22.73
C SER A 4 10.52 -23.47 -21.94
N GLY A 5 10.90 -24.71 -22.30
CA GLY A 5 10.46 -25.92 -21.60
C GLY A 5 11.28 -26.27 -20.35
N SER A 6 12.45 -25.64 -20.19
CA SER A 6 13.52 -26.09 -19.29
C SER A 6 13.76 -25.17 -18.08
N TYR A 7 12.89 -24.16 -17.86
CA TYR A 7 13.05 -23.09 -16.86
C TYR A 7 13.33 -23.60 -15.44
N GLY A 8 14.36 -23.09 -14.76
CA GLY A 8 14.63 -23.34 -13.33
C GLY A 8 14.83 -24.83 -12.94
N LYS A 9 14.75 -25.75 -13.90
CA LYS A 9 14.83 -27.20 -13.70
C LYS A 9 16.27 -27.67 -13.68
N TRP A 10 17.18 -26.90 -14.29
CA TRP A 10 18.56 -27.28 -14.47
C TRP A 10 19.46 -26.35 -13.66
N THR A 11 20.26 -26.97 -12.80
CA THR A 11 21.42 -26.35 -12.17
C THR A 11 22.65 -26.87 -12.91
N VAL A 12 23.39 -25.97 -13.55
CA VAL A 12 24.65 -26.30 -14.23
C VAL A 12 25.75 -26.16 -13.19
N ALA A 13 26.12 -27.24 -12.49
CA ALA A 13 27.12 -27.15 -11.44
C ALA A 13 28.17 -28.25 -11.53
N ASN A 14 29.37 -27.97 -11.00
CA ASN A 14 30.53 -28.87 -10.98
C ASN A 14 31.02 -29.27 -12.37
N ASN A 15 30.94 -28.34 -13.33
CA ASN A 15 31.48 -28.50 -14.68
C ASN A 15 32.79 -27.75 -14.85
N SER A 16 33.58 -28.17 -15.82
CA SER A 16 34.75 -27.46 -16.31
C SER A 16 34.51 -27.08 -17.77
N PHE A 17 34.46 -25.78 -18.05
CA PHE A 17 34.35 -25.25 -19.40
C PHE A 17 35.75 -24.93 -19.94
N ASP A 18 36.12 -25.59 -21.03
CA ASP A 18 37.35 -25.30 -21.78
C ASP A 18 36.95 -24.76 -23.15
N MET A 19 36.64 -23.46 -23.18
CA MET A 19 36.08 -22.81 -24.37
C MET A 19 37.20 -22.39 -25.32
N THR A 20 37.49 -23.26 -26.27
CA THR A 20 38.28 -22.92 -27.46
C THR A 20 37.32 -22.65 -28.62
N ASN A 21 37.62 -21.63 -29.44
CA ASN A 21 36.93 -21.26 -30.69
C ASN A 21 35.72 -20.29 -30.62
N GLY A 22 35.64 -19.40 -29.63
CA GLY A 22 34.71 -18.26 -29.67
C GLY A 22 33.23 -18.59 -29.46
N TRP A 23 32.93 -19.73 -28.84
CA TRP A 23 31.59 -20.09 -28.40
C TRP A 23 31.29 -19.41 -27.07
N THR A 24 30.08 -18.87 -26.92
CA THR A 24 29.53 -18.49 -25.61
C THR A 24 29.13 -19.76 -24.87
N GLY A 25 29.54 -19.88 -23.60
CA GLY A 25 29.37 -21.08 -22.79
C GLY A 25 27.91 -21.31 -22.40
N ILE A 26 27.20 -20.24 -22.05
CA ILE A 26 25.77 -20.26 -21.77
C ILE A 26 25.10 -19.13 -22.54
N ASP A 27 24.12 -19.48 -23.35
CA ASP A 27 23.16 -18.54 -23.94
C ASP A 27 21.80 -18.74 -23.27
N TYR A 28 21.32 -17.69 -22.59
CA TYR A 28 20.07 -17.66 -21.85
C TYR A 28 19.16 -16.51 -22.34
N THR A 29 18.28 -16.84 -23.28
CA THR A 29 17.42 -15.86 -24.00
C THR A 29 16.04 -15.64 -23.35
N TYR A 30 15.73 -16.27 -22.22
CA TYR A 30 14.36 -16.25 -21.66
C TYR A 30 14.14 -15.19 -20.59
N SER A 31 13.23 -14.25 -20.86
CA SER A 31 12.99 -13.02 -20.07
C SER A 31 12.45 -13.20 -18.64
N VAL A 32 12.11 -14.43 -18.20
CA VAL A 32 11.52 -14.68 -16.88
C VAL A 32 12.25 -15.81 -16.13
N GLY A 33 13.01 -15.46 -15.10
CA GLY A 33 13.73 -16.42 -14.25
C GLY A 33 15.24 -16.25 -14.31
N HIS A 34 15.97 -17.23 -13.75
CA HIS A 34 17.43 -17.26 -13.74
C HIS A 34 17.94 -18.68 -13.93
N MET A 35 19.14 -18.80 -14.49
CA MET A 35 19.86 -20.07 -14.51
C MET A 35 20.82 -20.12 -13.33
N SER A 36 20.82 -21.22 -12.59
CA SER A 36 21.81 -21.47 -11.55
C SER A 36 23.00 -22.19 -12.18
N ALA A 37 24.17 -21.56 -12.18
CA ALA A 37 25.42 -22.10 -12.68
C ALA A 37 26.60 -22.07 -11.66
N PRO A 38 26.39 -22.41 -10.36
CA PRO A 38 27.45 -22.33 -9.35
C PRO A 38 28.43 -23.49 -9.46
N TYR A 39 29.57 -23.37 -8.78
CA TYR A 39 30.61 -24.37 -8.67
C TYR A 39 31.12 -24.86 -10.03
N ASN A 40 31.26 -23.98 -11.01
CA ASN A 40 31.91 -24.32 -12.28
C ASN A 40 33.31 -23.71 -12.36
N TRP A 41 34.21 -24.38 -13.08
CA TRP A 41 35.44 -23.77 -13.60
C TRP A 41 35.14 -23.25 -15.01
N TRP A 42 35.30 -21.96 -15.25
CA TRP A 42 34.93 -21.31 -16.52
C TRP A 42 36.11 -21.20 -17.50
N GLY A 43 37.20 -21.94 -17.26
CA GLY A 43 38.46 -21.77 -18.00
C GLY A 43 39.29 -20.58 -17.51
N THR A 44 38.74 -19.74 -16.63
CA THR A 44 39.34 -18.54 -16.07
C THR A 44 38.75 -18.23 -14.70
N ASN A 45 39.50 -17.51 -13.86
CA ASN A 45 38.99 -16.92 -12.61
C ASN A 45 38.75 -15.41 -12.72
N ASN A 46 38.94 -14.83 -13.91
CA ASN A 46 38.67 -13.42 -14.16
C ASN A 46 37.18 -13.22 -14.44
N VAL A 47 36.49 -12.53 -13.52
CA VAL A 47 35.04 -12.25 -13.57
C VAL A 47 34.60 -11.67 -14.92
N ALA A 48 35.30 -10.67 -15.45
CA ALA A 48 34.94 -10.05 -16.74
C ALA A 48 35.08 -11.02 -17.92
N SER A 49 36.05 -11.95 -17.85
CA SER A 49 36.14 -13.02 -18.85
C SER A 49 35.03 -14.04 -18.70
N ILE A 50 34.58 -14.35 -17.47
CA ILE A 50 33.44 -15.25 -17.24
C ILE A 50 32.15 -14.63 -17.74
N ASP A 51 31.92 -13.35 -17.45
CA ASP A 51 30.74 -12.62 -17.95
C ASP A 51 30.70 -12.64 -19.49
N ALA A 52 31.82 -12.44 -20.18
CA ALA A 52 31.88 -12.53 -21.64
C ALA A 52 31.58 -13.93 -22.23
N LEU A 53 31.52 -14.97 -21.39
CA LEU A 53 31.19 -16.35 -21.79
C LEU A 53 29.71 -16.67 -21.54
N ILE A 54 28.97 -15.76 -20.93
CA ILE A 54 27.58 -15.94 -20.53
C ILE A 54 26.79 -14.86 -21.26
N GLU A 55 25.98 -15.22 -22.24
CA GLU A 55 25.04 -14.29 -22.88
C GLU A 55 23.74 -14.26 -22.07
N ASP A 56 23.58 -13.23 -21.27
CA ASP A 56 22.43 -13.07 -20.40
C ASP A 56 21.81 -11.66 -20.47
N MET A 57 20.99 -11.29 -19.48
CA MET A 57 20.37 -9.96 -19.39
C MET A 57 21.40 -8.81 -19.43
N LEU A 58 22.62 -9.02 -18.95
CA LEU A 58 23.68 -8.01 -18.95
C LEU A 58 24.21 -7.71 -20.37
N ASP A 59 23.95 -8.60 -21.33
CA ASP A 59 24.43 -8.52 -22.72
C ASP A 59 23.33 -8.13 -23.72
N ASN A 60 22.20 -7.60 -23.24
CA ASN A 60 21.04 -7.19 -24.04
C ASN A 60 20.37 -8.33 -24.85
N ASN A 61 20.52 -9.58 -24.43
CA ASN A 61 19.93 -10.74 -25.12
C ASN A 61 18.41 -10.91 -24.87
N GLY A 62 17.77 -9.99 -24.14
CA GLY A 62 16.35 -10.05 -23.81
C GLY A 62 15.94 -11.19 -22.85
N GLY A 63 16.90 -12.01 -22.43
CA GLY A 63 16.73 -13.08 -21.45
C GLY A 63 16.91 -12.65 -20.00
N GLY A 64 16.79 -13.60 -19.07
CA GLY A 64 17.12 -13.44 -17.66
C GLY A 64 18.64 -13.57 -17.45
N TRP A 65 19.08 -13.74 -16.21
CA TRP A 65 20.51 -13.74 -15.87
C TRP A 65 21.00 -15.12 -15.41
N VAL A 66 22.32 -15.33 -15.41
CA VAL A 66 22.96 -16.57 -14.95
C VAL A 66 23.72 -16.33 -13.64
N ASN A 67 23.34 -17.09 -12.60
CA ASN A 67 24.03 -17.09 -11.32
C ASN A 67 25.21 -18.05 -11.33
N TYR A 68 26.42 -17.56 -11.57
CA TYR A 68 27.60 -18.41 -11.54
C TYR A 68 28.41 -18.33 -10.24
N SER A 69 27.92 -17.58 -9.24
CA SER A 69 28.60 -17.49 -7.95
C SER A 69 28.09 -18.56 -6.97
N PRO A 70 28.98 -19.26 -6.23
CA PRO A 70 30.45 -19.20 -6.32
C PRO A 70 30.99 -19.97 -7.53
N PHE A 71 32.20 -19.69 -7.98
CA PHE A 71 32.88 -20.43 -9.06
C PHE A 71 34.28 -20.89 -8.64
N TYR A 72 34.84 -21.90 -9.31
CA TYR A 72 36.19 -22.38 -9.02
C TYR A 72 37.25 -21.42 -9.56
N THR A 73 38.34 -21.23 -8.82
CA THR A 73 39.43 -20.31 -9.19
C THR A 73 40.53 -20.96 -10.04
N SER A 74 40.46 -22.28 -10.23
CA SER A 74 41.37 -23.03 -11.09
C SER A 74 40.72 -24.32 -11.60
N ALA A 75 41.31 -24.90 -12.65
CA ALA A 75 40.91 -26.19 -13.21
C ALA A 75 40.99 -27.36 -12.21
N ALA A 76 41.78 -27.22 -11.13
CA ALA A 76 41.86 -28.23 -10.08
C ALA A 76 40.59 -28.29 -9.20
N MET A 77 39.69 -27.29 -9.31
CA MET A 77 38.39 -27.25 -8.64
C MET A 77 38.45 -27.49 -7.13
N ASN A 78 39.49 -26.93 -6.49
CA ASN A 78 39.80 -27.10 -5.07
C ASN A 78 39.63 -25.81 -4.25
N GLN A 79 39.49 -24.66 -4.90
CA GLN A 79 39.30 -23.35 -4.29
C GLN A 79 38.22 -22.56 -5.04
N ILE A 80 37.30 -21.95 -4.29
CA ILE A 80 36.16 -21.19 -4.82
C ILE A 80 36.29 -19.68 -4.55
N ASP A 81 35.68 -18.87 -5.41
CA ASP A 81 35.47 -17.44 -5.25
C ASP A 81 33.98 -17.10 -5.32
N TRP A 82 33.56 -16.07 -4.59
CA TRP A 82 32.18 -15.61 -4.44
C TRP A 82 31.93 -14.26 -5.15
N ASN A 83 32.94 -13.73 -5.83
CA ASN A 83 32.87 -12.44 -6.54
C ASN A 83 32.23 -12.53 -7.94
N GLY A 84 31.64 -13.67 -8.31
CA GLY A 84 30.94 -13.82 -9.57
C GLY A 84 29.63 -13.05 -9.62
N THR A 85 28.97 -13.06 -10.77
CA THR A 85 27.63 -12.54 -10.91
C THR A 85 26.69 -13.33 -10.02
N SER A 86 26.26 -12.63 -8.98
CA SER A 86 25.33 -13.10 -7.98
C SER A 86 24.22 -12.07 -7.84
N PRO A 87 23.07 -12.47 -7.31
CA PRO A 87 21.97 -11.54 -7.18
C PRO A 87 22.27 -10.40 -6.20
N ALA A 88 23.28 -10.53 -5.32
CA ALA A 88 23.72 -9.46 -4.43
C ALA A 88 24.58 -8.41 -5.16
N ASN A 89 25.37 -8.80 -6.17
CA ASN A 89 26.42 -7.97 -6.76
C ASN A 89 25.97 -7.10 -7.95
N ILE A 90 24.82 -7.38 -8.56
CA ILE A 90 24.30 -6.58 -9.69
C ILE A 90 23.65 -5.28 -9.20
N PRO A 91 24.11 -4.08 -9.58
CA PRO A 91 23.47 -2.83 -9.18
C PRO A 91 22.02 -2.75 -9.67
N LEU A 92 21.12 -2.18 -8.86
CA LEU A 92 19.76 -1.90 -9.31
C LEU A 92 19.79 -0.73 -10.30
N GLY A 93 19.43 -1.00 -11.56
CA GLY A 93 19.26 0.03 -12.59
C GLY A 93 18.22 1.09 -12.19
N ARG A 94 18.32 2.26 -12.82
CA ARG A 94 17.39 3.37 -12.56
C ARG A 94 16.03 3.17 -13.23
N GLU A 95 15.99 2.44 -14.34
CA GLU A 95 14.76 2.11 -15.04
C GLU A 95 14.21 0.78 -14.51
N LEU A 96 12.96 0.81 -14.04
CA LEU A 96 12.32 -0.28 -13.31
C LEU A 96 11.11 -0.79 -14.08
N SER A 97 11.15 -2.06 -14.44
CA SER A 97 10.03 -2.81 -15.02
C SER A 97 10.26 -4.32 -14.83
N GLY A 98 9.24 -5.14 -15.11
CA GLY A 98 9.35 -6.58 -14.98
C GLY A 98 9.32 -7.01 -13.52
N THR A 99 10.19 -7.95 -13.13
CA THR A 99 10.16 -8.56 -11.80
C THR A 99 11.52 -8.47 -11.12
N LEU A 100 11.54 -7.93 -9.90
CA LEU A 100 12.67 -8.01 -8.98
C LEU A 100 12.65 -9.37 -8.27
N PHE A 101 13.66 -10.19 -8.56
CA PHE A 101 13.79 -11.54 -8.00
C PHE A 101 14.74 -11.63 -6.81
N PHE A 102 15.40 -10.52 -6.42
CA PHE A 102 16.37 -10.49 -5.34
C PHE A 102 16.30 -9.21 -4.55
N SER A 103 16.61 -9.33 -3.26
CA SER A 103 16.53 -8.17 -2.39
C SER A 103 17.55 -7.11 -2.80
N LYS A 104 17.10 -5.86 -2.91
CA LYS A 104 17.93 -4.73 -3.34
C LYS A 104 17.65 -3.51 -2.50
N THR A 105 18.60 -2.57 -2.55
CA THR A 105 18.46 -1.25 -1.94
C THR A 105 18.50 -0.19 -3.03
N MET A 106 17.50 0.69 -3.04
CA MET A 106 17.54 1.96 -3.76
C MET A 106 18.29 2.98 -2.92
N THR A 107 19.34 3.57 -3.49
CA THR A 107 20.19 4.52 -2.77
C THR A 107 19.96 5.93 -3.26
N LEU A 108 20.17 6.91 -2.39
CA LEU A 108 20.04 8.33 -2.73
C LEU A 108 20.97 8.73 -3.90
N ASN A 109 22.19 8.18 -3.94
CA ASN A 109 23.16 8.49 -5.00
C ASN A 109 22.70 8.05 -6.40
N ASN A 110 21.80 7.07 -6.47
CA ASN A 110 21.24 6.59 -7.74
C ASN A 110 19.80 7.10 -7.96
N SER A 111 19.25 7.89 -7.05
CA SER A 111 17.94 8.54 -7.16
C SER A 111 17.98 9.70 -8.17
N PRO A 112 16.93 9.93 -9.00
CA PRO A 112 15.67 9.20 -9.03
C PRO A 112 15.73 7.85 -9.75
N TYR A 113 14.77 6.99 -9.40
CA TYR A 113 14.41 5.78 -10.12
C TYR A 113 13.13 6.02 -10.93
N TYR A 114 13.00 5.35 -12.08
CA TYR A 114 11.93 5.56 -13.04
C TYR A 114 11.21 4.25 -13.32
N LEU A 115 9.92 4.19 -13.01
CA LEU A 115 9.08 3.06 -13.41
C LEU A 115 8.75 3.20 -14.90
N VAL A 116 9.35 2.35 -15.72
CA VAL A 116 9.14 2.26 -17.17
C VAL A 116 8.19 1.11 -17.55
N GLY A 117 7.46 0.58 -16.57
CA GLY A 117 6.35 -0.35 -16.72
C GLY A 117 5.85 -0.82 -15.34
N PRO A 118 5.00 -1.86 -15.31
CA PRO A 118 4.73 -2.59 -14.08
C PRO A 118 6.02 -3.17 -13.50
N TRP A 119 6.24 -2.97 -12.20
CA TRP A 119 7.37 -3.51 -11.49
C TRP A 119 6.91 -4.39 -10.33
N THR A 120 7.30 -5.67 -10.39
CA THR A 120 6.85 -6.70 -9.45
C THR A 120 7.97 -7.05 -8.49
N ILE A 121 7.70 -6.99 -7.19
CA ILE A 121 8.60 -7.51 -6.16
C ILE A 121 8.18 -8.94 -5.88
N ALA A 122 9.01 -9.91 -6.26
CA ALA A 122 8.68 -11.33 -6.19
C ALA A 122 8.45 -11.81 -4.73
N PRO A 123 7.80 -12.97 -4.54
CA PRO A 123 7.64 -13.57 -3.21
C PRO A 123 8.99 -13.78 -2.52
N GLY A 124 9.10 -13.45 -1.23
CA GLY A 124 10.34 -13.61 -0.44
C GLY A 124 11.46 -12.59 -0.77
N VAL A 125 11.19 -11.62 -1.63
CA VAL A 125 12.14 -10.58 -2.04
C VAL A 125 11.81 -9.25 -1.37
N ARG A 126 12.83 -8.49 -0.98
CA ARG A 126 12.68 -7.15 -0.42
C ARG A 126 13.27 -6.06 -1.29
N ILE A 127 12.50 -5.02 -1.54
CA ILE A 127 13.07 -3.74 -1.95
C ILE A 127 13.18 -2.80 -0.74
N THR A 128 14.40 -2.39 -0.41
CA THR A 128 14.70 -1.33 0.55
C THR A 128 14.88 -0.02 -0.20
N ILE A 129 14.32 1.08 0.31
CA ILE A 129 14.37 2.41 -0.28
C ILE A 129 14.94 3.35 0.77
N ASP A 130 16.18 3.81 0.54
CA ASP A 130 16.87 4.68 1.47
C ASP A 130 16.24 6.07 1.55
N SER A 131 16.55 6.80 2.63
CA SER A 131 16.04 8.15 2.85
C SER A 131 16.38 9.10 1.71
N GLY A 132 15.43 9.93 1.31
CA GLY A 132 15.58 10.92 0.23
C GLY A 132 15.42 10.37 -1.19
N VAL A 133 15.26 9.05 -1.37
CA VAL A 133 15.05 8.46 -2.68
C VAL A 133 13.71 8.91 -3.29
N GLN A 134 13.74 9.16 -4.59
CA GLN A 134 12.59 9.50 -5.42
C GLN A 134 12.34 8.39 -6.44
N ILE A 135 11.10 7.94 -6.52
CA ILE A 135 10.63 6.95 -7.51
C ILE A 135 9.53 7.60 -8.33
N PHE A 136 9.73 7.66 -9.65
CA PHE A 136 8.84 8.33 -10.57
C PHE A 136 8.18 7.37 -11.56
N ALA A 137 6.86 7.41 -11.65
CA ALA A 137 6.11 6.84 -12.75
C ALA A 137 6.45 7.59 -14.04
N ASN A 138 7.04 6.90 -15.01
CA ASN A 138 7.64 7.48 -16.22
C ASN A 138 6.96 7.02 -17.52
N THR A 139 6.05 6.05 -17.46
CA THR A 139 5.33 5.53 -18.63
C THR A 139 3.87 5.17 -18.29
N THR A 140 3.05 4.91 -19.30
CA THR A 140 1.69 4.38 -19.13
C THR A 140 1.75 3.06 -18.37
N ASN A 141 0.84 2.82 -17.44
CA ASN A 141 0.73 1.60 -16.63
C ASN A 141 1.85 1.35 -15.60
N SER A 142 2.64 2.35 -15.21
CA SER A 142 3.57 2.17 -14.09
C SER A 142 2.81 1.80 -12.81
N THR A 143 3.27 0.74 -12.15
CA THR A 143 2.72 0.24 -10.89
C THR A 143 3.81 -0.48 -10.13
N ILE A 144 3.67 -0.55 -8.81
CA ILE A 144 4.49 -1.43 -7.97
C ILE A 144 3.59 -2.54 -7.44
N ILE A 145 3.91 -3.78 -7.77
CA ILE A 145 3.17 -4.98 -7.39
C ILE A 145 4.01 -5.73 -6.36
N VAL A 146 3.53 -5.83 -5.13
CA VAL A 146 4.31 -6.37 -4.02
C VAL A 146 3.78 -7.75 -3.62
N HIS A 147 4.49 -8.80 -4.03
CA HIS A 147 4.34 -10.14 -3.45
C HIS A 147 5.28 -10.34 -2.26
N GLY A 148 6.46 -9.72 -2.33
CA GLY A 148 7.48 -9.71 -1.31
C GLY A 148 7.31 -8.62 -0.27
N GLU A 149 8.34 -7.78 -0.12
CA GLU A 149 8.47 -6.73 0.89
C GLU A 149 8.92 -5.41 0.27
N ILE A 150 8.41 -4.30 0.79
CA ILE A 150 8.85 -2.94 0.45
C ILE A 150 9.14 -2.18 1.76
N HIS A 151 10.37 -1.69 1.89
CA HIS A 151 10.83 -0.95 3.07
C HIS A 151 11.22 0.45 2.62
N SER A 152 10.33 1.42 2.84
CA SER A 152 10.60 2.83 2.62
C SER A 152 11.10 3.48 3.90
N LEU A 153 12.38 3.85 3.91
CA LEU A 153 13.14 4.25 5.10
C LEU A 153 13.45 5.75 5.08
N GLY A 154 12.45 6.58 4.78
CA GLY A 154 12.58 8.03 4.84
C GLY A 154 12.95 8.52 6.23
N THR A 155 13.52 9.73 6.27
CA THR A 155 13.67 10.53 7.50
C THR A 155 12.85 11.81 7.39
N THR A 156 12.61 12.51 8.50
CA THR A 156 11.87 13.79 8.48
C THR A 156 12.56 14.85 7.62
N THR A 157 13.90 14.84 7.56
CA THR A 157 14.70 15.75 6.72
C THR A 157 14.82 15.26 5.28
N ASN A 158 14.87 13.94 5.07
CA ASN A 158 15.00 13.31 3.76
C ASN A 158 13.90 12.27 3.56
N PRO A 159 12.65 12.71 3.30
CA PRO A 159 11.54 11.78 3.08
C PRO A 159 11.72 11.03 1.77
N VAL A 160 11.16 9.82 1.69
CA VAL A 160 11.04 9.10 0.41
C VAL A 160 9.83 9.62 -0.35
N PHE A 161 9.97 9.78 -1.67
CA PHE A 161 8.87 10.15 -2.55
C PHE A 161 8.61 9.06 -3.60
N ILE A 162 7.35 8.65 -3.73
CA ILE A 162 6.89 7.73 -4.77
C ILE A 162 5.69 8.37 -5.46
N GLY A 163 5.77 8.60 -6.76
CA GLY A 163 4.67 9.21 -7.47
C GLY A 163 4.94 9.48 -8.94
N VAL A 164 4.20 10.40 -9.54
CA VAL A 164 4.41 10.75 -10.94
C VAL A 164 5.68 11.57 -11.15
N ASN A 165 6.33 11.41 -12.31
CA ASN A 165 7.42 12.30 -12.72
C ASN A 165 6.92 13.74 -12.95
N PRO A 166 7.33 14.74 -12.16
CA PRO A 166 6.89 16.12 -12.39
C PRO A 166 7.35 16.70 -13.73
N SER A 167 8.34 16.09 -14.39
CA SER A 167 8.94 16.57 -15.64
C SER A 167 8.18 16.11 -16.90
N ILE A 168 7.20 15.21 -16.77
CA ILE A 168 6.39 14.71 -17.89
C ILE A 168 5.06 15.45 -17.93
N GLY A 169 4.61 15.84 -19.12
CA GLY A 169 3.27 16.40 -19.32
C GLY A 169 2.19 15.35 -19.09
N TRP A 170 1.27 15.61 -18.15
CA TRP A 170 0.20 14.69 -17.75
C TRP A 170 -1.13 15.05 -18.42
N THR A 171 -1.85 14.06 -18.95
CA THR A 171 -3.23 14.20 -19.44
C THR A 171 -4.18 13.26 -18.69
N THR A 172 -5.50 13.47 -18.83
CA THR A 172 -6.51 12.67 -18.12
C THR A 172 -6.60 11.22 -18.57
N THR A 173 -6.10 10.90 -19.76
CA THR A 173 -6.08 9.54 -20.35
C THR A 173 -4.73 8.87 -20.23
N SER A 174 -3.79 9.52 -19.56
CA SER A 174 -2.40 9.10 -19.51
C SER A 174 -2.30 7.69 -18.88
N GLY A 175 -2.97 7.39 -17.75
CA GLY A 175 -2.92 6.05 -17.15
C GLY A 175 -1.53 5.61 -16.65
N TYR A 176 -0.65 6.54 -16.29
CA TYR A 176 0.77 6.27 -16.02
C TYR A 176 1.05 5.80 -14.61
N TRP A 177 0.21 6.12 -13.63
CA TRP A 177 0.43 5.71 -12.25
C TRP A 177 -0.77 4.94 -11.71
N ASN A 178 -0.57 3.64 -11.52
CA ASN A 178 -1.57 2.70 -11.04
C ASN A 178 -1.32 2.31 -9.57
N GLY A 179 -0.52 3.11 -8.86
CA GLY A 179 -0.27 2.96 -7.44
C GLY A 179 0.60 1.77 -7.05
N ILE A 180 0.64 1.56 -5.74
CA ILE A 180 1.30 0.42 -5.09
C ILE A 180 0.20 -0.56 -4.66
N ARG A 181 0.34 -1.83 -5.03
CA ARG A 181 -0.62 -2.88 -4.66
C ARG A 181 0.08 -4.09 -4.06
N GLY A 182 -0.48 -4.64 -3.00
CA GLY A 182 -0.12 -5.98 -2.55
C GLY A 182 -0.66 -7.02 -3.53
N ALA A 183 -0.03 -8.19 -3.60
CA ALA A 183 -0.48 -9.27 -4.48
C ALA A 183 -0.27 -10.65 -3.86
N THR A 184 -1.04 -11.64 -4.33
CA THR A 184 -0.92 -13.04 -3.92
C THR A 184 -0.15 -13.86 -4.96
N PRO A 185 0.70 -14.81 -4.56
CA PRO A 185 1.00 -15.19 -3.18
C PRO A 185 1.81 -14.08 -2.47
N ASN A 186 1.41 -13.74 -1.23
CA ASN A 186 2.11 -12.77 -0.40
C ASN A 186 3.08 -13.52 0.52
N GLN A 187 4.39 -13.42 0.27
CA GLN A 187 5.42 -14.16 1.01
C GLN A 187 6.56 -13.25 1.45
N GLY A 188 7.19 -13.63 2.55
CA GLY A 188 8.30 -12.93 3.18
C GLY A 188 8.20 -13.05 4.70
N SER A 189 9.24 -12.61 5.39
CA SER A 189 9.42 -12.78 6.83
C SER A 189 9.56 -11.47 7.60
N GLU A 190 9.57 -10.32 6.92
CA GLU A 190 9.76 -9.00 7.55
C GLU A 190 8.64 -8.00 7.28
N SER A 191 8.46 -7.04 8.18
CA SER A 191 7.31 -6.13 8.15
C SER A 191 7.29 -5.23 6.92
N LEU A 192 6.10 -4.93 6.37
CA LEU A 192 5.95 -3.78 5.48
C LEU A 192 6.34 -2.54 6.27
N LEU A 193 7.25 -1.73 5.74
CA LEU A 193 7.74 -0.54 6.43
C LEU A 193 7.63 0.70 5.55
N MET A 194 6.85 1.69 5.98
CA MET A 194 6.79 3.00 5.35
C MET A 194 7.02 4.07 6.40
N ARG A 195 8.23 4.66 6.44
CA ARG A 195 8.58 5.76 7.34
C ARG A 195 8.87 7.02 6.54
N ASN A 196 8.35 8.16 7.00
CA ASN A 196 8.56 9.48 6.37
C ASN A 196 8.43 9.41 4.83
N THR A 197 7.32 8.82 4.38
CA THR A 197 7.12 8.48 2.97
C THR A 197 5.96 9.29 2.41
N THR A 198 6.12 9.83 1.20
CA THR A 198 5.03 10.42 0.43
C THR A 198 4.71 9.56 -0.77
N ILE A 199 3.47 9.08 -0.85
CA ILE A 199 2.92 8.46 -2.06
C ILE A 199 1.97 9.47 -2.71
N SER A 200 2.29 9.93 -3.92
CA SER A 200 1.51 10.96 -4.61
C SER A 200 1.08 10.50 -5.99
N GLY A 201 -0.20 10.69 -6.31
CA GLY A 201 -0.62 10.76 -7.70
C GLY A 201 -0.29 12.11 -8.33
N PRO A 202 -0.74 12.33 -9.59
CA PRO A 202 -0.48 13.58 -10.30
C PRO A 202 -1.13 14.80 -9.64
N THR A 203 -0.34 15.87 -9.52
CA THR A 203 -0.79 17.17 -9.01
C THR A 203 -1.04 18.12 -10.17
N CYS A 204 -2.14 18.87 -10.10
CA CYS A 204 -2.50 19.96 -11.01
C CYS A 204 -3.03 19.51 -12.39
N TYR A 205 -4.26 19.97 -12.69
CA TYR A 205 -4.92 19.99 -14.00
C TYR A 205 -5.59 18.70 -14.48
N TRP A 206 -6.92 18.80 -14.59
CA TRP A 206 -7.85 17.89 -15.27
C TRP A 206 -8.25 16.60 -14.56
N TYR A 207 -7.96 16.48 -13.27
CA TYR A 207 -8.80 15.65 -12.42
C TYR A 207 -10.10 16.44 -12.14
N THR A 208 -11.25 15.94 -12.59
CA THR A 208 -12.49 16.13 -11.86
C THR A 208 -12.49 15.03 -10.83
N PRO A 209 -12.13 15.27 -9.56
CA PRO A 209 -12.21 14.20 -8.60
C PRO A 209 -13.57 13.51 -8.59
N GLY A 210 -13.54 12.18 -8.48
CA GLY A 210 -14.67 11.30 -8.74
C GLY A 210 -14.77 10.74 -10.18
N GLN A 211 -14.05 11.27 -11.17
CA GLN A 211 -13.97 10.71 -12.52
C GLN A 211 -12.69 9.87 -12.69
N SER A 212 -12.86 8.67 -13.24
CA SER A 212 -11.81 7.66 -13.43
C SER A 212 -11.39 7.60 -14.88
N SER A 213 -10.23 8.14 -15.24
CA SER A 213 -9.63 7.78 -16.53
C SER A 213 -8.11 7.65 -16.51
N THR A 214 -7.48 7.58 -15.33
CA THR A 214 -6.17 6.93 -15.21
C THR A 214 -6.42 5.43 -15.12
N GLY A 215 -5.85 4.62 -16.02
CA GLY A 215 -6.08 3.17 -16.16
C GLY A 215 -5.92 2.27 -14.92
N GLY A 216 -5.60 2.82 -13.75
CA GLY A 216 -5.59 2.14 -12.45
C GLY A 216 -6.48 2.87 -11.44
N SER A 217 -7.20 2.10 -10.62
CA SER A 217 -8.14 2.68 -9.65
C SER A 217 -7.51 3.12 -8.33
N TYR A 218 -6.33 2.60 -7.96
CA TYR A 218 -5.80 2.72 -6.60
C TYR A 218 -4.46 3.46 -6.58
N ILE A 219 -4.29 4.40 -5.64
CA ILE A 219 -2.96 4.94 -5.32
C ILE A 219 -2.22 4.01 -4.34
N LEU A 220 -2.97 3.34 -3.48
CA LEU A 220 -2.50 2.32 -2.55
C LEU A 220 -3.60 1.27 -2.31
N ASP A 221 -3.26 0.00 -2.50
CA ASP A 221 -4.09 -1.16 -2.18
C ASP A 221 -3.38 -2.06 -1.15
N LEU A 222 -3.85 -1.98 0.10
CA LEU A 222 -3.22 -2.66 1.24
C LEU A 222 -3.71 -4.10 1.46
N ARG A 223 -4.68 -4.60 0.68
CA ARG A 223 -5.43 -5.83 1.02
C ARG A 223 -4.57 -7.10 1.16
N TYR A 224 -3.42 -7.15 0.50
CA TYR A 224 -2.51 -8.30 0.54
C TYR A 224 -1.20 -8.04 1.28
N PHE A 225 -1.04 -6.88 1.92
CA PHE A 225 0.12 -6.60 2.76
C PHE A 225 0.01 -7.24 4.15
N PHE A 226 -1.20 -7.43 4.68
CA PHE A 226 -1.44 -8.03 5.99
C PHE A 226 -1.17 -9.54 5.94
N ARG A 227 -0.19 -10.02 6.74
CA ARG A 227 0.25 -11.43 6.75
C ARG A 227 0.61 -11.92 8.15
N ASN A 228 0.63 -13.24 8.35
CA ASN A 228 0.76 -13.87 9.67
C ASN A 228 2.14 -13.72 10.31
N ASN A 229 3.20 -13.51 9.52
CA ASN A 229 4.58 -13.58 10.01
C ASN A 229 5.25 -12.20 10.10
N ALA A 230 4.53 -11.13 9.83
CA ALA A 230 5.14 -9.80 9.73
C ALA A 230 4.15 -8.70 10.05
N ASP A 231 4.65 -7.62 10.64
CA ASP A 231 3.84 -6.46 10.96
C ASP A 231 3.66 -5.53 9.76
N ILE A 232 2.76 -4.58 9.88
CA ILE A 232 2.72 -3.41 9.01
C ILE A 232 3.04 -2.18 9.84
N ILE A 233 4.07 -1.44 9.43
CA ILE A 233 4.51 -0.23 10.11
C ILE A 233 4.40 0.93 9.12
N ILE A 234 3.49 1.86 9.42
CA ILE A 234 3.31 3.10 8.66
C ILE A 234 3.54 4.26 9.63
N ASP A 235 4.61 5.00 9.45
CA ASP A 235 5.00 6.08 10.35
C ASP A 235 5.31 7.36 9.57
N ASN A 236 4.65 8.46 9.94
CA ASN A 236 4.80 9.76 9.28
C ASN A 236 4.67 9.67 7.76
N THR A 237 3.59 9.02 7.28
CA THR A 237 3.37 8.77 5.86
C THR A 237 2.24 9.63 5.34
N THR A 238 2.43 10.22 4.15
CA THR A 238 1.40 10.99 3.44
C THR A 238 1.01 10.30 2.15
N ILE A 239 -0.28 10.06 1.95
CA ILE A 239 -0.84 9.53 0.71
C ILE A 239 -1.75 10.60 0.12
N LYS A 240 -1.45 11.06 -1.10
CA LYS A 240 -2.13 12.22 -1.66
C LYS A 240 -2.43 12.16 -3.15
N ASN A 241 -3.44 12.92 -3.57
CA ASN A 241 -3.79 13.13 -4.98
C ASN A 241 -4.14 11.82 -5.70
N GLY A 242 -5.08 11.06 -5.15
CA GLY A 242 -5.39 9.72 -5.60
C GLY A 242 -6.89 9.46 -5.74
N LYS A 243 -7.25 8.45 -6.53
CA LYS A 243 -8.65 8.04 -6.69
C LYS A 243 -9.11 7.16 -5.53
N ASN A 244 -8.50 5.98 -5.37
CA ASN A 244 -8.85 5.05 -4.29
C ASN A 244 -7.66 4.72 -3.39
N VAL A 245 -7.91 4.66 -2.10
CA VAL A 245 -7.11 3.90 -1.13
C VAL A 245 -8.02 2.82 -0.55
N ILE A 246 -7.53 1.58 -0.47
CA ILE A 246 -8.28 0.48 0.13
C ILE A 246 -7.42 -0.31 1.12
N ALA A 247 -8.03 -0.68 2.24
CA ALA A 247 -7.48 -1.62 3.20
C ALA A 247 -8.59 -2.52 3.75
N THR A 248 -8.46 -3.81 3.48
CA THR A 248 -9.30 -4.88 4.01
C THR A 248 -8.37 -6.01 4.42
N THR A 249 -8.67 -6.68 5.52
CA THR A 249 -7.94 -7.86 5.97
C THR A 249 -8.77 -9.10 5.66
N TYR A 250 -8.29 -9.97 4.79
CA TYR A 250 -8.99 -11.21 4.41
C TYR A 250 -8.82 -12.35 5.43
N SER A 251 -7.93 -12.16 6.40
CA SER A 251 -7.70 -13.10 7.48
C SER A 251 -7.55 -12.35 8.79
N SER A 252 -8.07 -12.94 9.86
CA SER A 252 -7.82 -12.50 11.23
C SER A 252 -6.42 -12.87 11.74
N ASN A 253 -5.68 -13.70 11.01
CA ASN A 253 -4.42 -14.30 11.48
C ASN A 253 -3.15 -13.50 11.18
N PHE A 254 -3.26 -12.26 10.69
CA PHE A 254 -2.07 -11.42 10.51
C PHE A 254 -1.42 -11.02 11.85
N ASN A 255 -0.12 -10.70 11.85
CA ASN A 255 0.68 -10.46 13.07
C ASN A 255 0.21 -9.22 13.87
N ASP A 256 0.81 -8.05 13.64
CA ASP A 256 0.36 -6.78 14.22
C ASP A 256 0.49 -5.61 13.20
N TYR A 257 0.06 -4.41 13.59
CA TYR A 257 0.19 -3.20 12.76
C TYR A 257 0.40 -1.95 13.61
N THR A 258 1.44 -1.17 13.33
CA THR A 258 1.67 0.13 13.96
C THR A 258 1.50 1.23 12.93
N ILE A 259 0.52 2.11 13.14
CA ILE A 259 0.31 3.26 12.25
C ILE A 259 0.35 4.53 13.09
N THR A 260 1.28 5.42 12.76
CA THR A 260 1.52 6.69 13.46
C THR A 260 1.62 7.82 12.44
N ASN A 261 0.98 8.95 12.72
CA ASN A 261 1.04 10.15 11.88
C ASN A 261 0.75 9.89 10.38
N LEU A 262 -0.33 9.17 10.08
CA LEU A 262 -0.76 8.89 8.71
C LEU A 262 -1.67 10.01 8.19
N THR A 263 -1.32 10.58 7.05
CA THR A 263 -2.11 11.63 6.40
C THR A 263 -2.64 11.17 5.04
N PHE A 264 -3.94 11.34 4.83
CA PHE A 264 -4.56 11.28 3.51
C PHE A 264 -4.94 12.69 3.08
N ASP A 265 -4.57 13.09 1.87
CA ASP A 265 -4.94 14.41 1.33
C ASP A 265 -5.39 14.31 -0.12
N ASN A 266 -6.57 14.86 -0.46
CA ASN A 266 -7.05 14.92 -1.83
C ASN A 266 -7.28 13.51 -2.42
N ILE A 267 -8.01 12.65 -1.69
CA ILE A 267 -8.34 11.28 -2.08
C ILE A 267 -9.85 11.12 -2.32
N SER A 268 -10.27 10.77 -3.54
CA SER A 268 -11.71 10.66 -3.88
C SER A 268 -12.45 9.62 -3.05
N HIS A 269 -11.81 8.51 -2.75
CA HIS A 269 -12.41 7.41 -2.01
C HIS A 269 -11.38 6.65 -1.18
N ILE A 270 -11.52 6.71 0.13
CA ILE A 270 -10.80 5.89 1.10
C ILE A 270 -11.81 4.86 1.60
N ASN A 271 -11.58 3.59 1.32
CA ASN A 271 -12.43 2.51 1.78
C ASN A 271 -11.66 1.61 2.73
N PHE A 272 -11.98 1.69 4.02
CA PHE A 272 -11.43 0.80 5.03
C PHE A 272 -12.53 -0.04 5.62
N GLU A 273 -12.34 -1.35 5.52
CA GLU A 273 -13.19 -2.34 6.14
C GLU A 273 -12.47 -2.85 7.38
N SER A 274 -12.97 -2.47 8.55
CA SER A 274 -12.37 -2.88 9.83
C SER A 274 -12.51 -4.37 10.11
N GLY A 275 -13.40 -5.07 9.42
CA GLY A 275 -13.80 -6.46 9.72
C GLY A 275 -13.91 -6.79 11.22
N SER A 276 -14.07 -8.05 11.56
CA SER A 276 -13.68 -8.55 12.89
C SER A 276 -12.16 -8.55 13.06
N ASN A 277 -11.44 -8.47 11.93
CA ASN A 277 -10.07 -8.91 11.78
C ASN A 277 -9.04 -7.93 12.33
N TRP A 278 -9.27 -6.61 12.33
CA TRP A 278 -8.23 -5.63 12.69
C TRP A 278 -7.91 -5.59 14.19
N GLY A 279 -8.79 -6.08 15.06
CA GLY A 279 -8.49 -6.30 16.48
C GLY A 279 -8.92 -7.68 16.97
N TRP A 280 -8.87 -8.65 16.05
CA TRP A 280 -8.86 -10.07 16.39
C TRP A 280 -7.48 -10.44 16.96
N ASN A 281 -7.41 -11.23 18.04
CA ASN A 281 -6.19 -11.55 18.82
C ASN A 281 -5.73 -10.36 19.72
N PRO A 282 -5.07 -10.55 20.89
CA PRO A 282 -4.50 -9.46 21.70
C PRO A 282 -3.39 -8.69 20.97
N ARG A 283 -3.76 -7.97 19.92
CA ARG A 283 -2.90 -6.99 19.28
C ARG A 283 -2.74 -5.80 20.21
N THR A 284 -1.50 -5.37 20.34
CA THR A 284 -1.14 -4.24 21.21
C THR A 284 -1.13 -2.93 20.43
N SER A 285 -0.96 -3.02 19.12
CA SER A 285 -0.82 -1.86 18.25
C SER A 285 -2.16 -1.42 17.67
N HIS A 286 -2.28 -0.12 17.41
CA HIS A 286 -3.49 0.50 16.87
C HIS A 286 -3.17 1.83 16.16
N TRP A 287 -4.18 2.43 15.56
CA TRP A 287 -4.10 3.68 14.81
C TRP A 287 -5.15 4.72 15.21
N ARG A 288 -5.66 4.59 16.44
CA ARG A 288 -6.51 5.60 17.06
C ARG A 288 -5.72 6.89 17.26
N ASP A 289 -6.35 8.03 16.98
CA ASP A 289 -5.72 9.35 17.10
C ASP A 289 -4.51 9.58 16.18
N GLN A 290 -4.19 8.64 15.27
CA GLN A 290 -2.98 8.67 14.43
C GLN A 290 -3.24 9.05 12.97
N VAL A 291 -4.50 9.27 12.58
CA VAL A 291 -4.87 9.50 11.17
C VAL A 291 -5.51 10.86 10.98
N THR A 292 -4.99 11.61 10.00
CA THR A 292 -5.58 12.84 9.50
C THR A 292 -6.02 12.66 8.06
N VAL A 293 -7.25 13.04 7.76
CA VAL A 293 -7.85 12.99 6.43
C VAL A 293 -8.22 14.42 6.01
N ILE A 294 -7.73 14.82 4.85
CA ILE A 294 -7.89 16.15 4.30
C ILE A 294 -8.51 16.02 2.93
N ARG A 295 -9.55 16.81 2.64
CA ARG A 295 -10.17 16.90 1.32
C ARG A 295 -10.40 15.53 0.69
N SER A 296 -11.14 14.64 1.36
CA SER A 296 -11.31 13.27 0.90
C SER A 296 -12.71 12.71 1.15
N GLY A 297 -13.07 11.67 0.40
CA GLY A 297 -14.25 10.85 0.70
C GLY A 297 -13.84 9.61 1.47
N VAL A 298 -14.46 9.32 2.61
CA VAL A 298 -14.10 8.20 3.49
C VAL A 298 -15.31 7.30 3.72
N TYR A 299 -15.08 6.00 3.60
CA TYR A 299 -16.03 4.96 3.98
C TYR A 299 -15.36 3.98 4.92
N LEU A 300 -15.88 3.94 6.14
CA LEU A 300 -15.45 3.01 7.18
C LEU A 300 -16.54 1.96 7.34
N ASP A 301 -16.31 0.78 6.75
CA ASP A 301 -17.20 -0.37 6.97
C ASP A 301 -16.80 -1.12 8.24
N ASN A 302 -17.81 -1.70 8.87
CA ASN A 302 -17.74 -2.41 10.12
C ASN A 302 -17.05 -1.63 11.25
N ALA A 303 -17.08 -0.30 11.17
CA ALA A 303 -16.22 0.60 11.90
C ALA A 303 -16.23 0.40 13.41
N ILE A 304 -17.26 -0.24 13.95
CA ILE A 304 -17.47 -0.46 15.37
C ILE A 304 -17.67 -1.96 15.60
N TYR A 305 -16.56 -2.71 15.69
CA TYR A 305 -16.56 -4.12 16.08
C TYR A 305 -16.43 -4.27 17.61
N PHE A 306 -17.31 -5.06 18.23
CA PHE A 306 -17.43 -5.22 19.68
C PHE A 306 -17.11 -6.65 20.13
N SER A 307 -16.30 -6.77 21.20
CA SER A 307 -16.06 -8.00 21.95
C SER A 307 -15.86 -7.66 23.44
N THR A 308 -16.48 -8.43 24.34
CA THR A 308 -16.32 -8.34 25.80
C THR A 308 -15.12 -9.14 26.31
N ALA A 309 -14.48 -9.92 25.44
CA ALA A 309 -13.30 -10.69 25.83
C ALA A 309 -12.06 -9.78 25.88
N SER A 310 -11.35 -9.84 27.00
CA SER A 310 -10.12 -9.08 27.28
C SER A 310 -9.00 -9.31 26.27
N ASN A 311 -9.09 -10.39 25.49
CA ASN A 311 -8.10 -10.80 24.51
C ASN A 311 -8.31 -10.12 23.14
N TYR A 312 -9.23 -9.16 23.02
CA TYR A 312 -9.48 -8.45 21.77
C TYR A 312 -9.17 -6.96 21.95
N GLY A 313 -8.29 -6.41 21.11
CA GLY A 313 -7.76 -5.03 21.22
C GLY A 313 -8.79 -3.90 20.99
N HIS A 314 -10.09 -4.21 20.94
CA HIS A 314 -11.13 -3.25 20.62
C HIS A 314 -11.65 -2.49 21.85
N ASN A 315 -11.63 -3.04 23.07
CA ASN A 315 -12.06 -2.34 24.31
C ASN A 315 -13.29 -1.42 24.10
N TYR A 316 -14.36 -1.95 23.49
CA TYR A 316 -15.61 -1.23 23.19
C TYR A 316 -15.53 -0.07 22.18
N THR A 317 -14.35 0.16 21.59
CA THR A 317 -14.00 1.37 20.85
C THR A 317 -13.52 1.01 19.46
N SER A 318 -13.98 1.76 18.45
CA SER A 318 -13.47 1.61 17.09
C SER A 318 -11.94 1.73 17.00
N VAL A 319 -11.30 0.94 16.13
CA VAL A 319 -9.88 1.15 15.76
C VAL A 319 -9.68 2.47 14.99
N PHE A 320 -10.73 3.01 14.39
CA PHE A 320 -10.74 4.29 13.67
C PHE A 320 -11.06 5.49 14.58
N ASN A 321 -11.10 5.29 15.89
CA ASN A 321 -11.45 6.34 16.84
C ASN A 321 -10.40 7.45 16.87
N GLY A 322 -10.86 8.70 17.06
CA GLY A 322 -9.98 9.85 17.28
C GLY A 322 -9.37 10.45 16.01
N TRP A 323 -9.78 9.96 14.84
CA TRP A 323 -9.29 10.47 13.57
C TRP A 323 -9.74 11.92 13.34
N LYS A 324 -8.91 12.68 12.61
CA LYS A 324 -9.18 14.06 12.23
C LYS A 324 -9.59 14.13 10.77
N TYR A 325 -10.70 14.80 10.49
CA TYR A 325 -11.26 14.99 9.15
C TYR A 325 -11.36 16.49 8.87
N ILE A 326 -10.80 16.93 7.75
CA ILE A 326 -10.76 18.32 7.31
C ILE A 326 -11.32 18.39 5.91
N GLN A 327 -12.37 19.19 5.68
CA GLN A 327 -13.00 19.36 4.37
C GLN A 327 -13.39 18.02 3.70
N SER A 328 -13.84 17.04 4.48
CA SER A 328 -14.02 15.66 4.02
C SER A 328 -15.46 15.17 4.18
N ASP A 329 -15.90 14.24 3.34
CA ASP A 329 -17.15 13.52 3.57
C ASP A 329 -16.84 12.15 4.16
N VAL A 330 -17.46 11.82 5.30
CA VAL A 330 -17.17 10.62 6.07
C VAL A 330 -18.44 9.79 6.21
N VAL A 331 -18.35 8.51 5.88
CA VAL A 331 -19.41 7.52 6.11
C VAL A 331 -18.91 6.50 7.12
N ILE A 332 -19.64 6.33 8.21
CA ILE A 332 -19.33 5.36 9.26
C ILE A 332 -20.46 4.35 9.32
N ARG A 333 -20.16 3.08 9.04
CA ARG A 333 -21.14 1.99 9.08
C ARG A 333 -20.84 1.02 10.22
N GLY A 334 -21.82 0.81 11.09
CA GLY A 334 -21.86 -0.34 12.01
C GLY A 334 -22.59 -1.51 11.35
N SER A 335 -21.87 -2.59 11.02
CA SER A 335 -22.40 -3.74 10.25
C SER A 335 -22.33 -5.09 10.98
N SER A 336 -21.35 -5.35 11.84
CA SER A 336 -21.24 -6.63 12.56
C SER A 336 -20.95 -6.49 14.05
N ILE A 337 -21.41 -7.48 14.82
CA ILE A 337 -21.12 -7.67 16.25
C ILE A 337 -20.76 -9.13 16.50
N TRP A 338 -19.78 -9.37 17.39
CA TRP A 338 -19.51 -10.72 17.91
C TRP A 338 -20.38 -11.04 19.13
N GLN A 339 -20.68 -10.03 19.94
CA GLN A 339 -21.50 -10.13 21.16
C GLN A 339 -22.46 -8.94 21.24
N ALA A 340 -23.59 -9.12 21.94
CA ALA A 340 -24.59 -8.07 22.12
C ALA A 340 -24.02 -6.88 22.91
N THR A 341 -24.18 -5.68 22.37
CA THR A 341 -23.82 -4.43 23.06
C THR A 341 -24.88 -4.11 24.13
N THR A 342 -24.46 -3.48 25.22
CA THR A 342 -25.37 -3.11 26.33
C THR A 342 -25.26 -1.63 26.63
N THR A 343 -26.20 -1.08 27.39
CA THR A 343 -26.15 0.32 27.82
C THR A 343 -24.94 0.63 28.71
N THR A 344 -24.43 -0.35 29.46
CA THR A 344 -23.21 -0.22 30.28
C THR A 344 -21.93 -0.47 29.49
N HIS A 345 -22.03 -1.19 28.36
CA HIS A 345 -20.92 -1.46 27.44
C HIS A 345 -21.35 -1.17 26.00
N PRO A 346 -21.55 0.11 25.64
CA PRO A 346 -21.94 0.48 24.30
C PRO A 346 -20.76 0.42 23.34
N ALA A 347 -21.04 0.16 22.07
CA ALA A 347 -20.03 0.26 21.04
C ALA A 347 -19.99 1.69 20.51
N TRP A 348 -18.79 2.28 20.40
CA TRP A 348 -18.68 3.72 20.16
C TRP A 348 -17.48 4.11 19.29
N ILE A 349 -17.60 5.32 18.71
CA ILE A 349 -16.57 5.98 17.92
C ILE A 349 -16.65 7.49 18.15
N GLY A 350 -15.51 8.17 18.03
CA GLY A 350 -15.40 9.62 18.03
C GLY A 350 -14.34 10.11 17.04
N GLY A 351 -14.33 11.41 16.77
CA GLY A 351 -13.36 12.04 15.88
C GLY A 351 -13.45 13.57 15.89
N THR A 352 -12.56 14.21 15.15
CA THR A 352 -12.57 15.67 14.94
C THR A 352 -12.98 15.96 13.51
N PHE A 353 -14.03 16.76 13.34
CA PHE A 353 -14.63 17.08 12.04
C PHE A 353 -14.57 18.60 11.84
N ILE A 354 -13.72 19.04 10.91
CA ILE A 354 -13.57 20.46 10.54
C ILE A 354 -14.08 20.60 9.11
N ASP A 355 -15.12 21.41 8.92
CA ASP A 355 -15.73 21.61 7.60
C ASP A 355 -16.04 20.28 6.89
N SER A 356 -16.47 19.29 7.67
CA SER A 356 -16.60 17.90 7.23
C SER A 356 -18.01 17.39 7.46
N SER A 357 -18.51 16.57 6.52
CA SER A 357 -19.81 15.90 6.66
C SER A 357 -19.62 14.49 7.21
N LEU A 358 -20.56 14.05 8.04
CA LEU A 358 -20.58 12.74 8.66
C LEU A 358 -21.94 12.06 8.43
N LYS A 359 -21.92 10.92 7.73
CA LYS A 359 -23.07 10.05 7.56
C LYS A 359 -22.92 8.81 8.43
N LEU A 360 -23.85 8.64 9.36
CA LEU A 360 -23.95 7.47 10.22
C LEU A 360 -24.88 6.42 9.59
N ARG A 361 -24.37 5.20 9.43
CA ARG A 361 -25.09 4.04 8.89
C ARG A 361 -25.11 2.89 9.90
N GLY A 362 -26.26 2.24 10.05
CA GLY A 362 -26.40 0.99 10.81
C GLY A 362 -27.03 -0.09 9.94
N GLU A 363 -26.50 -1.31 9.99
CA GLU A 363 -27.09 -2.45 9.27
C GLU A 363 -28.41 -2.90 9.90
N SER A 364 -29.35 -3.38 9.08
CA SER A 364 -30.71 -3.76 9.50
C SER A 364 -30.73 -4.73 10.68
N GLY A 365 -29.80 -5.69 10.73
CA GLY A 365 -29.67 -6.69 11.79
C GLY A 365 -28.96 -6.23 13.08
N TRP A 366 -28.48 -4.99 13.15
CA TRP A 366 -27.80 -4.49 14.35
C TRP A 366 -28.77 -4.32 15.53
N THR A 367 -28.48 -4.97 16.65
CA THR A 367 -29.25 -4.88 17.90
C THR A 367 -28.34 -4.39 19.04
N GLY A 368 -28.61 -3.17 19.52
CA GLY A 368 -27.93 -2.55 20.66
C GLY A 368 -27.35 -1.15 20.37
N PRO A 369 -26.84 -0.44 21.39
CA PRO A 369 -26.46 0.98 21.25
C PRO A 369 -25.19 1.19 20.43
N LEU A 370 -25.30 2.00 19.36
CA LEU A 370 -24.17 2.66 18.69
C LEU A 370 -24.06 4.09 19.19
N ILE A 371 -22.86 4.51 19.59
CA ILE A 371 -22.66 5.88 20.10
C ILE A 371 -21.60 6.62 19.31
N LEU A 372 -21.98 7.76 18.74
CA LEU A 372 -21.04 8.79 18.34
C LEU A 372 -20.80 9.70 19.56
N ARG A 373 -19.60 9.66 20.12
CA ARG A 373 -19.25 10.45 21.31
C ARG A 373 -17.86 11.04 21.28
N ASN A 374 -17.63 12.00 22.16
CA ASN A 374 -16.34 12.67 22.34
C ASN A 374 -15.79 13.23 21.03
N SER A 375 -16.69 13.67 20.14
CA SER A 375 -16.34 14.25 18.86
C SER A 375 -16.41 15.77 18.92
N THR A 376 -15.62 16.42 18.07
CA THR A 376 -15.66 17.87 17.88
C THR A 376 -16.09 18.18 16.45
N PHE A 377 -17.01 19.12 16.31
CA PHE A 377 -17.50 19.61 15.03
C PHE A 377 -17.24 21.10 14.96
N ASN A 378 -16.39 21.53 14.04
CA ASN A 378 -16.18 22.94 13.73
C ASN A 378 -16.54 23.18 12.27
N SER A 379 -17.27 24.26 11.98
CA SER A 379 -17.46 24.65 10.59
C SER A 379 -17.57 26.15 10.35
N THR A 380 -17.05 26.54 9.20
CA THR A 380 -17.05 27.89 8.64
C THR A 380 -18.21 28.14 7.66
N GLY A 381 -18.89 27.08 7.19
CA GLY A 381 -20.00 27.18 6.22
C GLY A 381 -20.53 25.80 5.81
N SER A 382 -21.69 25.75 5.13
CA SER A 382 -22.42 24.49 4.85
C SER A 382 -21.54 23.38 4.28
N PRO A 383 -21.87 22.09 4.50
CA PRO A 383 -21.16 20.98 3.86
C PRO A 383 -21.04 21.16 2.35
N SER A 384 -22.11 21.56 1.66
CA SER A 384 -22.08 21.80 0.21
C SER A 384 -21.05 22.83 -0.25
N SER A 385 -20.64 23.77 0.62
CA SER A 385 -19.67 24.82 0.31
C SER A 385 -18.26 24.53 0.83
N THR A 386 -18.12 23.83 1.96
CA THR A 386 -16.84 23.67 2.65
C THR A 386 -16.23 22.28 2.52
N THR A 387 -17.03 21.21 2.34
CA THR A 387 -16.45 19.89 2.05
C THR A 387 -15.97 19.79 0.61
N TRP A 388 -14.86 19.08 0.43
CA TRP A 388 -14.19 18.92 -0.85
C TRP A 388 -15.12 18.30 -1.90
N GLN A 389 -15.48 19.06 -2.93
CA GLN A 389 -16.54 18.81 -3.96
C GLN A 389 -16.42 17.53 -4.80
N TYR A 390 -15.51 16.66 -4.41
CA TYR A 390 -14.68 15.82 -5.24
C TYR A 390 -14.47 14.43 -4.61
N SER A 391 -14.98 14.32 -3.38
CA SER A 391 -15.34 13.09 -2.71
C SER A 391 -16.41 12.33 -3.49
N GLN A 392 -16.33 11.00 -3.49
CA GLN A 392 -17.37 10.13 -4.05
C GLN A 392 -18.75 10.34 -3.39
N TYR A 393 -18.79 10.91 -2.18
CA TYR A 393 -20.01 11.15 -1.40
C TYR A 393 -20.55 12.57 -1.57
N ALA A 394 -19.95 13.41 -2.43
CA ALA A 394 -20.35 14.82 -2.57
C ALA A 394 -21.83 15.01 -2.95
N SER A 395 -22.40 14.12 -3.77
CA SER A 395 -23.81 14.17 -4.18
C SER A 395 -24.78 13.74 -3.08
N GLN A 396 -24.29 13.15 -1.98
CA GLN A 396 -25.11 12.64 -0.87
C GLN A 396 -25.20 13.65 0.29
N ARG A 397 -24.64 14.85 0.12
CA ARG A 397 -24.65 15.90 1.15
C ARG A 397 -26.08 16.37 1.40
N GLY A 398 -26.47 16.35 2.67
CA GLY A 398 -27.69 16.98 3.16
C GLY A 398 -27.46 18.44 3.55
N SER A 399 -28.43 18.99 4.28
CA SER A 399 -28.35 20.34 4.85
C SER A 399 -27.62 20.40 6.20
N ALA A 400 -27.30 19.25 6.80
CA ALA A 400 -26.61 19.15 8.08
C ALA A 400 -25.26 18.42 7.99
N TYR A 401 -24.42 18.64 9.01
CA TYR A 401 -23.11 18.00 9.14
C TYR A 401 -23.21 16.55 9.60
N ILE A 402 -24.19 16.20 10.44
CA ILE A 402 -24.46 14.82 10.82
C ILE A 402 -25.76 14.36 10.16
N ILE A 403 -25.67 13.27 9.41
CA ILE A 403 -26.80 12.66 8.70
C ILE A 403 -26.93 11.22 9.17
N ALA A 404 -28.09 10.84 9.70
CA ALA A 404 -28.43 9.44 9.95
C ALA A 404 -29.26 8.89 8.77
N ASP A 405 -28.79 7.81 8.14
CA ASP A 405 -29.53 7.18 7.02
C ASP A 405 -30.76 6.38 7.53
N SER A 406 -31.75 6.16 6.66
CA SER A 406 -33.03 5.50 6.97
C SER A 406 -32.88 4.08 7.54
N GLY A 407 -31.85 3.33 7.12
CA GLY A 407 -31.49 2.02 7.67
C GLY A 407 -30.97 2.05 9.12
N SER A 408 -30.68 3.24 9.64
CA SER A 408 -30.03 3.47 10.94
C SER A 408 -31.00 3.88 12.05
N TYR A 409 -32.31 3.74 11.80
CA TYR A 409 -33.39 4.19 12.69
C TYR A 409 -33.19 3.75 14.15
N GLY A 410 -33.08 4.72 15.07
CA GLY A 410 -32.96 4.47 16.51
C GLY A 410 -31.67 3.77 16.96
N LYS A 411 -30.68 3.60 16.07
CA LYS A 411 -29.45 2.83 16.39
C LYS A 411 -28.34 3.71 16.97
N TRP A 412 -28.20 4.92 16.45
CA TRP A 412 -27.14 5.85 16.84
C TRP A 412 -27.61 6.83 17.90
N THR A 413 -26.86 6.90 18.98
CA THR A 413 -26.92 7.96 19.98
C THR A 413 -25.77 8.94 19.72
N VAL A 414 -26.08 10.23 19.65
CA VAL A 414 -25.08 11.31 19.57
C VAL A 414 -24.97 11.91 20.97
N ALA A 415 -23.86 11.68 21.68
CA ALA A 415 -23.70 12.07 23.07
C ALA A 415 -22.31 12.66 23.36
N ASN A 416 -22.20 13.64 24.26
CA ASN A 416 -20.92 14.23 24.70
C ASN A 416 -20.05 14.72 23.52
N ASN A 417 -20.68 15.37 22.55
CA ASN A 417 -19.97 15.99 21.41
C ASN A 417 -19.98 17.51 21.57
N SER A 418 -18.95 18.17 21.07
CA SER A 418 -18.85 19.62 21.01
C SER A 418 -19.15 20.11 19.61
N PHE A 419 -19.98 21.15 19.50
CA PHE A 419 -20.37 21.76 18.24
C PHE A 419 -20.06 23.26 18.28
N ASP A 420 -19.17 23.68 17.40
CA ASP A 420 -18.80 25.07 17.17
C ASP A 420 -19.11 25.41 15.70
N MET A 421 -20.40 25.59 15.42
CA MET A 421 -20.91 25.81 14.07
C MET A 421 -21.24 27.29 13.88
N THR A 422 -20.67 27.89 12.85
CA THR A 422 -20.96 29.29 12.47
C THR A 422 -22.07 29.35 11.42
N ASN A 423 -22.68 30.52 11.24
CA ASN A 423 -23.57 30.84 10.11
C ASN A 423 -24.92 30.10 10.03
N GLY A 424 -25.50 29.68 11.16
CA GLY A 424 -26.93 29.31 11.24
C GLY A 424 -27.30 27.92 10.70
N TRP A 425 -26.33 27.03 10.49
CA TRP A 425 -26.57 25.66 10.02
C TRP A 425 -27.03 24.73 11.14
N THR A 426 -28.01 23.86 10.83
CA THR A 426 -28.47 22.81 11.75
C THR A 426 -27.40 21.71 11.82
N GLY A 427 -26.86 21.45 13.00
CA GLY A 427 -25.75 20.48 13.15
C GLY A 427 -26.11 19.03 12.84
N ILE A 428 -27.39 18.68 12.95
CA ILE A 428 -27.88 17.30 12.84
C ILE A 428 -29.17 17.30 12.00
N ASP A 429 -29.23 16.44 10.99
CA ASP A 429 -30.43 16.14 10.22
C ASP A 429 -30.78 14.66 10.38
N TYR A 430 -32.06 14.39 10.58
CA TYR A 430 -32.63 13.06 10.74
C TYR A 430 -33.74 12.87 9.70
N THR A 431 -33.41 12.23 8.58
CA THR A 431 -34.36 12.03 7.49
C THR A 431 -35.10 10.71 7.63
N TYR A 432 -36.42 10.78 7.83
CA TYR A 432 -37.33 9.64 7.73
C TYR A 432 -37.94 9.59 6.32
N LEU A 433 -37.66 8.52 5.57
CA LEU A 433 -38.46 8.19 4.39
C LEU A 433 -39.66 7.36 4.85
N VAL A 434 -40.80 8.01 5.06
CA VAL A 434 -42.09 7.30 5.11
C VAL A 434 -42.29 6.69 3.72
N GLY A 435 -42.51 5.38 3.64
CA GLY A 435 -42.83 4.71 2.38
C GLY A 435 -44.00 5.40 1.67
N LYS A 436 -43.81 5.62 0.37
CA LYS A 436 -44.90 5.64 -0.61
C LYS A 436 -45.39 4.22 -0.85
#